data_AF-B2JXH4-F1
#
_entry.id   AF-B2JXH4-F1
#
_cell.length_a   1.000
_cell.length_b   1.000
_cell.length_c   1.000
_cell.angle_alpha   90.00
_cell.angle_beta   90.00
_cell.angle_gamma   90.00
#
_symmetry.space_group_name_H-M   'P 1'
#
loop_
_entity.id
_entity.type
_entity.pdbx_description
1 polymer ?
#
loop_
_entity_poly.entity_id
_entity_poly.type
_entity_poly.pdbx_seq_one_letter_code
_entity_poly.pdbx_strand_id
1 'polypeptide(L)' 'MTPLEKLASLPEAGRFLRDGITLDQLLQQARSQTDVEAARQVREARERLLGEVAAETRTVYSDVWSLARSCAE' A
#
# COMPACT_ATOMS: atom_id res chain seq x y z
N MET A 1 -9.25 10.75 -12.66
CA MET A 1 -8.65 10.36 -13.95
C MET A 1 -7.41 9.54 -13.66
N THR A 2 -7.45 8.25 -13.96
CA THR A 2 -6.31 7.33 -13.86
C THR A 2 -5.45 7.42 -15.13
N PRO A 3 -4.16 7.00 -15.09
CA PRO A 3 -3.32 6.97 -16.28
C PRO A 3 -3.92 6.14 -17.43
N LEU A 4 -4.63 5.04 -17.11
CA LEU A 4 -5.31 4.21 -18.10
C LEU A 4 -6.48 4.95 -18.77
N GLU A 5 -7.28 5.69 -18.00
CA GLU A 5 -8.36 6.52 -18.55
C GLU A 5 -7.82 7.60 -19.50
N LYS A 6 -6.68 8.19 -19.14
CA LYS A 6 -6.00 9.16 -20.01
C LYS A 6 -5.49 8.50 -21.30
N LEU A 7 -4.90 7.32 -21.22
CA LEU A 7 -4.49 6.55 -22.41
C LEU A 7 -5.69 6.24 -23.32
N ALA A 8 -6.82 5.85 -22.73
CA ALA A 8 -8.05 5.55 -23.46
C ALA A 8 -8.67 6.75 -24.19
N SER A 9 -8.41 7.97 -23.71
CA SER A 9 -8.88 9.20 -24.37
C SER A 9 -8.08 9.60 -25.61
N LEU A 10 -6.92 8.97 -25.86
CA LEU A 10 -6.07 9.32 -27.00
C LEU A 10 -6.53 8.60 -28.28
N PRO A 11 -6.54 9.28 -29.43
CA PRO A 11 -6.79 8.62 -30.71
C PRO A 11 -5.66 7.61 -31.01
N GLU A 12 -6.03 6.46 -31.58
CA GLU A 12 -5.08 5.41 -31.98
C GLU A 12 -4.18 4.87 -30.84
N ALA A 13 -4.61 5.00 -29.57
CA ALA A 13 -3.82 4.56 -28.40
C ALA A 13 -3.36 3.10 -28.50
N GLY A 14 -4.18 2.23 -29.12
CA GLY A 14 -3.87 0.83 -29.35
C GLY A 14 -2.61 0.60 -30.19
N ARG A 15 -2.24 1.54 -31.08
CA ARG A 15 -1.04 1.43 -31.93
C ARG A 15 0.27 1.51 -31.14
N PHE A 16 0.24 2.10 -29.95
CA PHE A 16 1.40 2.23 -29.08
C PHE A 16 1.47 1.11 -28.03
N LEU A 17 0.48 0.21 -28.00
CA LEU A 17 0.52 -0.98 -27.16
C LEU A 17 1.43 -2.04 -27.79
N ARG A 18 1.96 -2.91 -26.94
CA ARG A 18 2.73 -4.08 -27.41
C ARG A 18 1.81 -5.03 -28.17
N ASP A 19 2.37 -5.77 -29.11
CA ASP A 19 1.66 -6.80 -29.84
C ASP A 19 0.97 -7.79 -28.87
N GLY A 20 -0.31 -8.06 -29.13
CA GLY A 20 -1.13 -8.95 -28.30
C GLY A 20 -1.76 -8.31 -27.06
N ILE A 21 -1.50 -7.03 -26.76
CA ILE A 21 -2.16 -6.28 -25.69
C ILE A 21 -3.22 -5.35 -26.28
N THR A 22 -4.45 -5.44 -25.78
CA THR A 22 -5.53 -4.52 -26.18
C THR A 22 -5.94 -3.58 -25.06
N LEU A 23 -6.46 -2.41 -25.44
CA LEU A 23 -6.92 -1.41 -24.49
C LEU A 23 -8.13 -1.93 -23.67
N ASP A 24 -9.00 -2.73 -24.29
CA ASP A 24 -10.10 -3.42 -23.62
C ASP A 24 -9.63 -4.39 -22.54
N GLN A 25 -8.59 -5.18 -22.79
CA GLN A 25 -8.01 -6.07 -21.79
C GLN A 25 -7.52 -5.29 -20.57
N LEU A 26 -6.83 -4.16 -20.80
CA LEU A 26 -6.36 -3.28 -19.72
C LEU A 26 -7.52 -2.69 -18.93
N LEU A 27 -8.58 -2.23 -19.60
CA LEU A 27 -9.78 -1.69 -18.95
C LEU A 27 -10.53 -2.75 -18.14
N GLN A 28 -10.64 -3.97 -18.67
CA GLN A 28 -11.27 -5.09 -17.97
C GLN A 28 -10.46 -5.49 -16.74
N GLN A 29 -9.13 -5.52 -16.85
CA GLN A 29 -8.24 -5.77 -15.72
C GLN A 29 -8.34 -4.67 -14.66
N ALA A 30 -8.32 -3.39 -15.06
CA ALA A 30 -8.46 -2.27 -14.14
C ALA A 30 -9.80 -2.25 -13.40
N ARG A 31 -10.88 -2.74 -14.01
CA ARG A 31 -12.19 -2.91 -13.34
C ARG A 31 -12.21 -4.08 -12.36
N SER A 32 -11.37 -5.09 -12.57
CA SER A 32 -11.32 -6.28 -11.71
C SER A 32 -10.66 -6.02 -10.36
N GLN A 33 -9.81 -5.00 -10.25
CA GLN A 33 -9.14 -4.61 -9.01
C GLN A 33 -9.39 -3.13 -8.75
N THR A 34 -10.17 -2.83 -7.72
CA THR A 34 -10.39 -1.44 -7.32
C THR A 34 -9.16 -0.91 -6.58
N ASP A 35 -8.82 0.36 -6.81
CA ASP A 35 -7.73 1.03 -6.08
C ASP A 35 -7.91 0.95 -4.55
N VAL A 36 -9.17 0.87 -4.09
CA VAL A 36 -9.54 0.70 -2.68
C VAL A 36 -9.07 -0.64 -2.14
N GLU A 37 -9.29 -1.73 -2.88
CA GLU A 37 -8.90 -3.06 -2.45
C GLU A 37 -7.38 -3.22 -2.45
N ALA A 38 -6.70 -2.65 -3.46
CA ALA A 38 -5.24 -2.62 -3.52
C ALA A 38 -4.64 -1.84 -2.34
N ALA A 39 -5.18 -0.66 -2.03
CA ALA A 39 -4.75 0.14 -0.88
C ALA A 39 -4.97 -0.60 0.44
N ARG A 40 -6.09 -1.33 0.57
CA ARG A 40 -6.38 -2.17 1.74
C ARG A 40 -5.34 -3.28 1.91
N GLN A 41 -5.04 -4.02 0.85
CA GLN A 41 -4.04 -5.10 0.89
C GLN A 41 -2.65 -4.59 1.26
N VAL A 42 -2.23 -3.44 0.71
CA VAL A 42 -0.95 -2.81 1.06
C VAL A 42 -0.94 -2.40 2.53
N ARG A 43 -2.03 -1.82 3.04
CA ARG A 43 -2.13 -1.46 4.46
C ARG A 43 -2.03 -2.69 5.35
N GLU A 44 -2.76 -3.76 5.04
CA GLU A 44 -2.72 -5.01 5.80
C GLU A 44 -1.33 -5.65 5.78
N ALA A 45 -0.67 -5.70 4.63
CA ALA A 45 0.70 -6.20 4.51
C ALA A 45 1.69 -5.35 5.30
N ARG A 46 1.54 -4.01 5.27
CA ARG A 46 2.37 -3.10 6.05
C ARG A 46 2.19 -3.31 7.55
N GLU A 47 0.97 -3.38 8.06
CA GLU A 47 0.70 -3.64 9.48
C GLU A 47 1.30 -4.98 9.92
N ARG A 48 1.21 -6.02 9.09
CA ARG A 48 1.83 -7.32 9.38
C ARG A 48 3.36 -7.22 9.44
N LEU A 49 3.98 -6.65 8.42
CA LEU A 49 5.43 -6.60 8.30
C LEU A 49 6.08 -5.62 9.29
N LEU A 50 5.44 -4.47 9.52
CA LEU A 50 6.02 -3.36 10.27
C LEU A 50 5.37 -3.16 11.65
N GLY A 51 4.15 -3.65 11.88
CA GLY A 51 3.53 -3.63 13.21
C GLY A 51 4.28 -4.53 14.19
N GLU A 52 4.79 -5.67 13.73
CA GLU A 52 5.66 -6.56 14.50
C GLU A 52 7.01 -5.88 14.81
N VAL A 53 7.64 -5.26 13.81
CA VAL A 53 8.90 -4.51 13.98
C VAL A 53 8.73 -3.29 14.89
N ALA A 54 7.61 -2.57 14.82
CA ALA A 54 7.30 -1.43 15.68
C ALA A 54 7.02 -1.85 17.14
N ALA A 55 6.47 -3.04 17.36
CA ALA A 55 6.29 -3.61 18.69
C ALA A 55 7.64 -4.05 19.30
N GLU A 56 8.55 -4.60 18.49
CA GLU A 56 9.88 -5.04 18.90
C GLU A 56 10.86 -3.88 19.14
N THR A 57 10.81 -2.84 18.31
CA THR A 57 11.61 -1.61 18.48
C THR A 57 11.06 -0.65 19.53
N ARG A 58 9.94 -1.00 20.17
CA ARG A 58 9.49 -0.32 21.39
C ARG A 58 10.44 -0.70 22.50
N THR A 59 11.58 -0.03 22.57
CA THR A 59 12.41 0.01 23.76
C THR A 59 11.50 0.42 24.90
N VAL A 60 11.19 -0.53 25.78
CA VAL A 60 10.62 -0.23 27.08
C VAL A 60 11.74 0.48 27.83
N TYR A 61 11.91 1.77 27.57
CA TYR A 61 12.51 2.62 28.59
C TYR A 61 11.58 2.45 29.78
N SER A 62 12.07 1.80 30.85
CA SER A 62 11.49 2.03 32.16
C SER A 62 11.44 3.54 32.29
N ASP A 63 10.23 4.07 32.19
CA ASP A 63 9.95 5.47 32.38
C ASP A 63 10.67 5.88 33.66
N VAL A 64 11.37 7.01 33.62
CA VAL A 64 12.27 7.45 34.71
C VAL A 64 11.55 7.46 36.06
N TRP A 65 10.23 7.63 36.02
CA TRP A 65 9.28 7.53 37.13
C TRP A 65 9.12 6.13 37.75
N SER A 66 9.28 5.05 36.98
CA SER A 66 9.26 3.66 37.44
C SER A 66 10.56 3.28 38.16
N LEU A 67 11.71 3.75 37.68
CA LEU A 67 13.00 3.64 38.39
C LEU A 67 13.00 4.47 39.68
N ALA A 68 12.47 5.70 39.64
CA ALA A 68 12.43 6.57 40.82
C ALA A 68 11.56 6.01 41.97
N ARG A 69 10.50 5.24 41.67
CA ARG A 69 9.66 4.58 42.70
C ARG A 69 10.35 3.39 43.36
N SER A 70 11.22 2.68 42.65
CA SER A 70 11.91 1.49 43.18
C SER A 70 13.06 1.85 44.12
N CYS A 71 13.54 3.09 44.11
CA CYS A 71 14.59 3.59 45.01
C CYS A 71 14.06 4.21 46.31
N ALA A 72 12.74 4.24 46.50
CA ALA A 72 12.08 4.88 47.65
C ALA A 72 11.67 3.88 48.75
N GLU A 73 12.07 2.62 48.65
CA GLU A 73 11.95 1.58 49.69
C GLU A 73 13.31 1.30 50.34
#